data_AF-A0A7Z0DIT7-F1
#
_entry.id   AF-A0A7Z0DIT7-F1
#
_cell.length_a   1.000
_cell.length_b   1.000
_cell.length_c   1.000
_cell.angle_alpha   90.00
_cell.angle_beta   90.00
_cell.angle_gamma   90.00
#
_symmetry.space_group_name_H-M   'P 1'
#
loop_
_entity.id
_entity.type
_entity.pdbx_description
1 polymer ?
#
loop_
_entity_poly.entity_id
_entity_poly.type
_entity_poly.pdbx_seq_one_letter_code
_entity_poly.pdbx_strand_id
1 'polypeptide(L)'
;MPSLQSWWPRAELWRTSPAAAVLAVALAGCGGAPAEQPAEPSAGESLSEGAGELRVNGRVRCDHDVSSEEAKGVIERVGGLQQPTWSVRFAESTAAGVVVLVTGDLDDAEPRLFDDYHVTAIVGSAEDQARVDDFSAVREAVREICG
;
A
#
# COMPACT_ATOMS: atom_id res chain seq x y z
N MET A 1 -41.64 -19.94 13.35
CA MET A 1 -41.06 -21.28 13.12
C MET A 1 -39.55 -21.13 13.03
N PRO A 2 -38.75 -21.66 13.97
CA PRO A 2 -37.30 -21.48 13.99
C PRO A 2 -36.62 -22.64 13.24
N SER A 3 -35.79 -22.35 12.24
CA SER A 3 -34.85 -23.33 11.68
C SER A 3 -33.45 -23.05 12.25
N LEU A 4 -33.09 -23.85 13.25
CA LEU A 4 -31.72 -24.08 13.68
C LEU A 4 -30.97 -24.83 12.56
N GLN A 5 -29.87 -24.29 12.05
CA GLN A 5 -28.87 -25.07 11.32
C GLN A 5 -27.49 -24.88 11.97
N SER A 6 -27.11 -25.96 12.67
CA SER A 6 -25.77 -26.44 13.05
C SER A 6 -24.60 -25.86 12.24
N TRP A 7 -23.60 -25.20 12.85
CA TRP A 7 -22.39 -25.80 13.44
C TRP A 7 -21.78 -26.94 12.61
N TRP A 8 -20.58 -26.74 12.04
CA TRP A 8 -19.31 -27.36 12.47
C TRP A 8 -18.11 -26.66 11.79
N PRO A 9 -16.94 -26.59 12.45
CA PRO A 9 -15.74 -25.90 11.99
C PRO A 9 -14.90 -26.78 11.06
N ARG A 10 -14.26 -26.19 10.06
CA ARG A 10 -13.24 -26.87 9.26
C ARG A 10 -11.86 -26.36 9.68
N ALA A 11 -11.23 -27.14 10.56
CA ALA A 11 -9.82 -27.00 10.89
C ALA A 11 -9.00 -27.64 9.77
N GLU A 12 -8.15 -26.86 9.08
CA GLU A 12 -7.06 -27.40 8.27
C GLU A 12 -5.74 -26.78 8.71
N LEU A 13 -5.15 -27.44 9.72
CA LEU A 13 -3.75 -27.36 10.11
C LEU A 13 -2.88 -27.93 8.99
N TRP A 14 -2.17 -27.08 8.25
CA TRP A 14 -1.07 -27.52 7.39
C TRP A 14 0.26 -26.94 7.87
N ARG A 15 0.92 -27.81 8.63
CA ARG A 15 2.35 -28.02 8.84
C ARG A 15 3.34 -26.99 8.25
N THR A 16 4.11 -26.47 9.20
CA THR A 16 5.50 -26.02 9.13
C THR A 16 6.40 -26.80 8.16
N SER A 17 7.27 -26.06 7.45
CA SER A 17 8.66 -26.49 7.19
C SER A 17 9.56 -25.26 6.97
N PRO A 18 10.55 -25.01 7.85
CA PRO A 18 11.65 -24.08 7.57
C PRO A 18 12.79 -24.84 6.86
N ALA A 19 13.31 -24.29 5.78
CA ALA A 19 14.55 -24.78 5.17
C ALA A 19 15.52 -23.60 5.04
N ALA A 20 16.36 -23.47 6.07
CA ALA A 20 17.60 -22.72 6.00
C ALA A 20 18.56 -23.42 5.03
N ALA A 21 19.13 -22.68 4.10
CA ALA A 21 20.31 -23.10 3.36
C ALA A 21 21.31 -21.93 3.36
N VAL A 22 22.24 -22.02 4.31
CA VAL A 22 23.49 -21.27 4.35
C VAL A 22 24.40 -21.85 3.28
N LEU A 23 24.97 -21.02 2.40
CA LEU A 23 26.16 -21.36 1.62
C LEU A 23 27.01 -20.10 1.41
N ALA A 24 28.11 -20.07 2.18
CA ALA A 24 29.27 -19.24 1.95
C ALA A 24 30.16 -19.83 0.84
N VAL A 25 31.27 -19.13 0.55
CA VAL A 25 32.42 -19.47 -0.33
C VAL A 25 32.33 -18.78 -1.70
N ALA A 26 33.32 -18.04 -2.25
CA ALA A 26 34.74 -17.92 -1.95
C ALA A 26 35.28 -16.51 -2.28
N LEU A 27 36.24 -16.08 -1.47
CA LEU A 27 37.23 -15.05 -1.78
C LEU A 27 38.19 -15.57 -2.86
N ALA A 28 38.38 -14.82 -3.94
CA ALA A 28 39.50 -14.99 -4.86
C ALA A 28 39.92 -13.64 -5.43
N GLY A 29 41.21 -13.30 -5.31
CA GLY A 29 41.87 -12.32 -6.18
C GLY A 29 42.54 -11.15 -5.47
N CYS A 30 43.76 -11.38 -5.00
CA CYS A 30 44.71 -10.37 -4.55
C CYS A 30 45.49 -9.83 -5.77
N GLY A 31 45.70 -8.51 -5.89
CA GLY A 31 46.59 -7.95 -6.92
C GLY A 31 46.66 -6.42 -7.01
N GLY A 32 47.60 -5.81 -6.28
CA GLY A 32 48.48 -4.74 -6.80
C GLY A 32 48.02 -3.26 -6.86
N ALA A 33 48.36 -2.51 -5.80
CA ALA A 33 48.91 -1.13 -5.74
C ALA A 33 48.11 0.10 -6.29
N PRO A 34 48.35 1.32 -5.73
CA PRO A 34 47.35 2.37 -5.59
C PRO A 34 47.32 3.33 -6.79
N ALA A 35 46.12 3.68 -7.24
CA ALA A 35 45.88 4.77 -8.16
C ALA A 35 44.89 5.76 -7.52
N GLU A 36 45.35 7.00 -7.47
CA GLU A 36 44.64 8.18 -7.01
C GLU A 36 43.38 8.48 -7.83
N GLN A 37 42.33 8.89 -7.11
CA GLN A 37 41.15 9.69 -7.50
C GLN A 37 40.05 9.04 -8.36
N PRO A 38 38.79 9.53 -8.28
CA PRO A 38 38.21 10.56 -7.40
C PRO A 38 37.14 9.97 -6.43
N ALA A 39 36.84 10.71 -5.37
CA ALA A 39 35.70 10.43 -4.50
C ALA A 39 34.42 10.37 -5.34
N GLU A 40 33.89 9.16 -5.52
CA GLU A 40 32.52 8.98 -6.00
C GLU A 40 31.57 9.53 -4.94
N PRO A 41 30.51 10.23 -5.37
CA PRO A 41 29.61 10.94 -4.49
C PRO A 41 28.94 9.95 -3.56
N SER A 42 28.66 10.42 -2.33
CA SER A 42 27.79 9.76 -1.37
C SER A 42 26.71 8.98 -2.11
N ALA A 43 26.74 7.65 -1.96
CA ALA A 43 25.53 6.87 -2.06
C ALA A 43 24.61 7.42 -0.97
N GLY A 44 23.90 8.49 -1.32
CA GLY A 44 22.60 8.71 -0.77
C GLY A 44 21.87 7.45 -1.13
N GLU A 45 21.69 6.57 -0.14
CA GLU A 45 20.46 5.83 -0.02
C GLU A 45 19.37 6.91 -0.15
N SER A 46 18.93 7.12 -1.39
CA SER A 46 17.67 7.77 -1.67
C SER A 46 16.66 6.86 -1.02
N LEU A 47 16.34 7.16 0.23
CA LEU A 47 15.14 6.73 0.91
C LEU A 47 13.96 7.34 0.14
N SER A 48 13.71 6.83 -1.06
CA SER A 48 12.36 6.79 -1.63
C SER A 48 11.71 5.50 -1.14
N GLU A 49 11.69 5.32 0.19
CA GLU A 49 10.90 4.31 0.91
C GLU A 49 9.50 4.86 1.26
N GLY A 50 9.10 5.98 0.65
CA GLY A 50 7.89 6.72 1.05
C GLY A 50 6.64 6.46 0.22
N ALA A 51 6.75 5.86 -0.97
CA ALA A 51 5.60 5.60 -1.83
C ALA A 51 5.23 4.12 -1.71
N GLY A 52 4.28 3.79 -0.84
CA GLY A 52 3.65 2.48 -0.91
C GLY A 52 2.91 2.31 -2.24
N GLU A 53 2.70 1.07 -2.65
CA GLU A 53 2.16 0.70 -3.95
C GLU A 53 0.87 1.48 -4.30
N LEU A 54 0.88 2.17 -5.44
CA LEU A 54 -0.28 2.89 -5.97
C LEU A 54 -1.08 1.98 -6.90
N ARG A 55 -2.36 1.81 -6.60
CA ARG A 55 -3.33 1.14 -7.47
C ARG A 55 -4.41 2.11 -7.89
N VAL A 56 -4.72 2.13 -9.18
CA VAL A 56 -5.63 3.11 -9.77
C VAL A 56 -6.81 2.39 -10.43
N ASN A 57 -8.03 2.81 -10.09
CA ASN A 57 -9.24 2.35 -10.75
C ASN A 57 -9.29 2.93 -12.16
N GLY A 58 -9.45 2.11 -13.20
CA GLY A 58 -9.39 2.55 -14.61
C GLY A 58 -10.44 3.58 -15.07
N ARG A 59 -11.23 4.14 -14.15
CA ARG A 59 -12.27 5.14 -14.38
C ARG A 59 -11.94 6.52 -13.80
N VAL A 60 -10.66 6.83 -13.56
CA VAL A 60 -10.28 8.14 -12.99
C VAL A 60 -10.67 9.28 -13.92
N ARG A 61 -11.12 10.38 -13.29
CA ARG A 61 -11.25 11.69 -13.92
C ARG A 61 -10.54 12.72 -13.05
N CYS A 62 -9.74 13.55 -13.67
CA CYS A 62 -9.17 14.73 -13.03
C CYS A 62 -10.22 15.86 -13.10
N ASP A 63 -10.13 16.83 -12.19
CA ASP A 63 -11.14 17.89 -11.96
C ASP A 63 -12.39 17.44 -11.17
N HIS A 64 -12.26 16.40 -10.34
CA HIS A 64 -13.32 16.01 -9.41
C HIS A 64 -13.56 17.13 -8.38
N ASP A 65 -14.84 17.39 -8.06
CA ASP A 65 -15.20 18.31 -6.99
C ASP A 65 -14.84 17.68 -5.64
N VAL A 66 -13.83 18.26 -4.99
CA VAL A 66 -13.33 17.80 -3.69
C VAL A 66 -14.38 17.92 -2.58
N SER A 67 -15.38 18.79 -2.75
CA SER A 67 -16.42 19.07 -1.76
C SER A 67 -17.77 18.40 -2.10
N SER A 68 -17.81 17.45 -3.03
CA SER A 68 -19.05 16.71 -3.34
C SER A 68 -19.52 15.90 -2.11
N GLU A 69 -20.84 15.95 -1.85
CA GLU A 69 -21.48 15.12 -0.82
C GLU A 69 -21.32 13.62 -1.11
N GLU A 70 -21.15 13.24 -2.39
CA GLU A 70 -20.89 11.86 -2.79
C GLU A 70 -19.52 11.40 -2.28
N ALA A 71 -18.49 12.22 -2.45
CA ALA A 71 -17.14 11.94 -1.98
C ALA A 71 -17.09 11.88 -0.45
N LYS A 72 -17.77 12.82 0.23
CA LYS A 72 -17.94 12.80 1.69
C LYS A 72 -18.60 11.50 2.16
N GLY A 73 -19.69 11.07 1.53
CA GLY A 73 -20.38 9.82 1.87
C GLY A 73 -19.52 8.57 1.64
N VAL A 74 -18.60 8.58 0.67
CA VAL A 74 -17.60 7.50 0.52
C VAL A 74 -16.60 7.56 1.67
N ILE A 75 -16.01 8.72 1.96
CA ILE A 75 -15.00 8.92 3.01
C ILE A 75 -15.53 8.51 4.38
N GLU A 76 -16.76 8.88 4.74
CA GLU A 76 -17.39 8.51 6.01
C GLU A 76 -17.59 6.99 6.16
N ARG A 77 -17.73 6.26 5.04
CA ARG A 77 -17.91 4.80 5.04
C ARG A 77 -16.59 4.04 5.05
N VAL A 78 -15.56 4.55 4.37
CA VAL A 78 -14.29 3.83 4.19
C VAL A 78 -13.20 4.30 5.15
N GLY A 79 -13.25 5.55 5.63
CA GLY A 79 -12.26 6.09 6.56
C GLY A 79 -12.27 5.31 7.88
N GLY A 80 -11.15 4.68 8.22
CA GLY A 80 -11.05 3.83 9.42
C GLY A 80 -11.68 2.44 9.27
N LEU A 81 -12.05 2.03 8.05
CA LEU A 81 -12.56 0.69 7.78
C LEU A 81 -11.52 -0.37 8.15
N GLN A 82 -11.92 -1.35 8.97
CA GLN A 82 -11.07 -2.45 9.42
C GLN A 82 -11.58 -3.77 8.86
N GLN A 83 -10.69 -4.54 8.25
CA GLN A 83 -10.92 -5.92 7.79
C GLN A 83 -9.85 -6.84 8.41
N PRO A 84 -10.01 -8.17 8.32
CA PRO A 84 -9.06 -9.11 8.94
C PRO A 84 -7.62 -9.01 8.40
N THR A 85 -7.46 -8.61 7.14
CA THR A 85 -6.22 -8.65 6.35
C THR A 85 -5.71 -7.27 5.95
N TRP A 86 -6.56 -6.24 6.05
CA TRP A 86 -6.24 -4.87 5.68
C TRP A 86 -7.10 -3.85 6.43
N SER A 87 -6.65 -2.60 6.45
CA SER A 87 -7.42 -1.48 7.01
C SER A 87 -7.17 -0.19 6.24
N VAL A 88 -8.19 0.66 6.18
CA VAL A 88 -8.07 2.01 5.64
C VAL A 88 -7.71 2.96 6.77
N ARG A 89 -6.49 3.47 6.74
CA ARG A 89 -6.01 4.44 7.74
C ARG A 89 -6.58 5.82 7.51
N PHE A 90 -6.74 6.18 6.24
CA PHE A 90 -7.10 7.51 5.82
C PHE A 90 -7.80 7.49 4.45
N ALA A 91 -8.72 8.42 4.25
CA ALA A 91 -9.45 8.61 3.01
C ALA A 91 -9.61 10.11 2.75
N GLU A 92 -9.32 10.55 1.53
CA GLU A 92 -9.36 11.95 1.14
C GLU A 92 -10.11 12.14 -0.17
N SER A 93 -10.88 13.22 -0.25
CA SER A 93 -11.49 13.68 -1.49
C SER A 93 -10.49 14.57 -2.21
N THR A 94 -10.08 14.17 -3.40
CA THR A 94 -9.03 14.83 -4.19
C THR A 94 -9.55 15.21 -5.58
N ALA A 95 -8.73 15.92 -6.36
CA ALA A 95 -9.06 16.24 -7.75
C ALA A 95 -9.16 14.99 -8.65
N ALA A 96 -8.59 13.85 -8.25
CA ALA A 96 -8.77 12.58 -8.94
C ALA A 96 -10.06 11.84 -8.53
N GLY A 97 -10.70 12.25 -7.43
CA GLY A 97 -11.74 11.51 -6.73
C GLY A 97 -11.28 11.08 -5.34
N VAL A 98 -11.95 10.07 -4.75
CA VAL A 98 -11.58 9.59 -3.41
C VAL A 98 -10.35 8.70 -3.48
N VAL A 99 -9.30 9.07 -2.74
CA VAL A 99 -8.06 8.30 -2.57
C VAL A 99 -8.00 7.77 -1.16
N VAL A 100 -7.59 6.51 -0.98
CA VAL A 100 -7.49 5.87 0.33
C VAL A 100 -6.07 5.37 0.58
N LEU A 101 -5.63 5.47 1.83
CA LEU A 101 -4.42 4.82 2.32
C LEU A 101 -4.77 3.53 3.01
N VAL A 102 -4.19 2.43 2.52
CA VAL A 102 -4.47 1.09 3.00
C VAL A 102 -3.21 0.46 3.53
N THR A 103 -3.35 -0.19 4.67
CA THR A 103 -2.32 -1.00 5.28
C THR A 103 -2.76 -2.46 5.28
N GLY A 104 -1.83 -3.37 4.99
CA GLY A 104 -2.09 -4.81 4.89
C GLY A 104 -2.16 -5.30 3.44
N ASP A 105 -2.98 -6.31 3.18
CA ASP A 105 -3.11 -6.97 1.89
C ASP A 105 -3.91 -6.11 0.89
N LEU A 106 -3.22 -5.55 -0.11
CA LEU A 106 -3.83 -4.72 -1.14
C LEU A 106 -4.63 -5.53 -2.16
N ASP A 107 -4.26 -6.79 -2.42
CA ASP A 107 -4.97 -7.66 -3.36
C ASP A 107 -6.35 -8.06 -2.84
N ASP A 108 -6.49 -8.23 -1.51
CA ASP A 108 -7.79 -8.44 -0.87
C ASP A 108 -8.58 -7.13 -0.67
N ALA A 109 -7.89 -5.99 -0.54
CA ALA A 109 -8.53 -4.69 -0.38
C ALA A 109 -9.12 -4.12 -1.68
N GLU A 110 -8.39 -4.28 -2.78
CA GLU A 110 -8.70 -3.72 -4.09
C GLU A 110 -10.13 -3.97 -4.56
N PRO A 111 -10.62 -5.23 -4.68
CA PRO A 111 -11.95 -5.49 -5.23
C PRO A 111 -13.05 -4.83 -4.40
N ARG A 112 -12.94 -4.84 -3.07
CA ARG A 112 -13.95 -4.18 -2.22
C ARG A 112 -13.92 -2.67 -2.36
N LEU A 113 -12.73 -2.07 -2.27
CA LEU A 113 -12.59 -0.61 -2.30
C LEU A 113 -12.97 -0.03 -3.68
N PHE A 114 -12.63 -0.73 -4.76
CA PHE A 114 -12.96 -0.29 -6.12
C PHE A 114 -14.38 -0.65 -6.56
N ASP A 115 -14.88 -1.84 -6.25
CA ASP A 115 -16.18 -2.29 -6.77
C ASP A 115 -17.34 -1.89 -5.85
N ASP A 116 -17.20 -2.01 -4.52
CA ASP A 116 -18.30 -1.73 -3.59
C ASP A 116 -18.35 -0.26 -3.15
N TYR A 117 -17.18 0.33 -2.92
CA TYR A 117 -17.07 1.72 -2.43
C TYR A 117 -16.75 2.75 -3.51
N HIS A 118 -16.38 2.30 -4.71
CA HIS A 118 -16.06 3.14 -5.85
C HIS A 118 -14.92 4.15 -5.58
N VAL A 119 -13.95 3.73 -4.77
CA VAL A 119 -12.71 4.49 -4.55
C VAL A 119 -11.95 4.61 -5.87
N THR A 120 -11.30 5.74 -6.07
CA THR A 120 -10.54 6.06 -7.30
C THR A 120 -9.14 5.47 -7.26
N ALA A 121 -8.43 5.62 -6.15
CA ALA A 121 -7.09 5.10 -6.01
C ALA A 121 -6.82 4.60 -4.59
N ILE A 122 -5.98 3.57 -4.50
CA ILE A 122 -5.49 2.97 -3.26
C ILE A 122 -3.99 3.21 -3.21
N VAL A 123 -3.51 3.74 -2.09
CA VAL A 123 -2.09 3.93 -1.81
C VAL A 123 -1.73 3.01 -0.65
N GLY A 124 -0.74 2.15 -0.85
CA GLY A 124 -0.18 1.34 0.22
C GLY A 124 0.45 2.22 1.30
N SER A 125 0.25 1.88 2.57
CA SER A 125 0.88 2.53 3.72
C SER A 125 1.39 1.47 4.68
N ALA A 126 2.61 1.65 5.18
CA ALA A 126 3.16 0.78 6.21
C ALA A 126 2.44 0.99 7.55
N GLU A 127 2.31 -0.06 8.37
CA GLU A 127 1.59 -0.01 9.67
C GLU A 127 2.08 1.12 10.58
N ASP A 128 3.41 1.32 10.64
CA ASP A 128 4.05 2.31 11.49
C ASP A 128 4.37 3.64 10.76
N GLN A 129 3.85 3.85 9.55
CA GLN A 129 4.08 5.08 8.80
C GLN A 129 3.48 6.29 9.53
N ALA A 130 4.25 7.38 9.61
CA ALA A 130 3.78 8.60 10.24
C ALA A 130 2.77 9.32 9.34
N ARG A 131 1.82 10.00 9.99
CA ARG A 131 0.73 10.70 9.31
C ARG A 131 1.20 11.74 8.27
N VAL A 132 2.37 12.35 8.47
CA VAL A 132 2.90 13.33 7.50
C VAL A 132 3.29 12.67 6.18
N ASP A 133 3.84 11.46 6.25
CA ASP A 133 4.25 10.68 5.09
C ASP A 133 3.03 10.14 4.34
N ASP A 134 2.00 9.70 5.07
CA ASP A 134 0.68 9.35 4.54
C ASP A 134 0.10 10.47 3.65
N PHE A 135 0.03 11.70 4.17
CA PHE A 135 -0.45 12.85 3.39
C PHE A 135 0.44 13.15 2.18
N SER A 136 1.76 12.97 2.31
CA SER A 136 2.68 13.15 1.19
C SER A 136 2.42 12.12 0.09
N ALA A 137 2.22 10.85 0.46
CA ALA A 137 1.93 9.76 -0.47
C ALA A 137 0.62 9.97 -1.23
N VAL A 138 -0.44 10.45 -0.56
CA VAL A 138 -1.71 10.82 -1.23
C VAL A 138 -1.49 11.94 -2.25
N ARG A 139 -0.76 12.99 -1.89
CA ARG A 139 -0.48 14.11 -2.80
C ARG A 139 0.38 13.70 -4.00
N GLU A 140 1.34 12.80 -3.78
CA GLU A 140 2.18 12.24 -4.83
C GLU A 140 1.35 11.37 -5.78
N ALA A 141 0.49 10.50 -5.25
CA ALA A 141 -0.44 9.69 -6.05
C ALA A 141 -1.36 10.56 -6.91
N VAL A 142 -1.95 11.62 -6.35
CA VAL A 142 -2.79 12.54 -7.13
C VAL A 142 -2.00 13.23 -8.24
N ARG A 143 -0.73 13.60 -7.99
CA ARG A 143 0.15 14.17 -9.03
C ARG A 143 0.45 13.15 -10.12
N GLU A 144 0.78 11.91 -9.76
CA GLU A 144 1.04 10.84 -10.73
C GLU A 144 -0.19 10.58 -11.62
N ILE A 145 -1.39 10.64 -11.04
CA ILE A 145 -2.65 10.40 -11.73
C ILE A 145 -3.06 11.59 -12.63
N CYS A 146 -2.90 12.83 -12.15
CA CYS A 146 -3.51 14.01 -12.77
C CYS A 146 -2.55 15.07 -13.35
N GLY A 147 -1.23 14.95 -13.12
CA GLY A 147 -0.21 15.88 -13.66
C GLY A 147 0.20 16.99 -12.71
#